data_AF-A0A381XFS9-F1
#
_entry.id   AF-A0A381XFS9-F1
#
_cell.length_a   1.000
_cell.length_b   1.000
_cell.length_c   1.000
_cell.angle_alpha   90.00
_cell.angle_beta   90.00
_cell.angle_gamma   90.00
#
_symmetry.space_group_name_H-M   'P 1'
#
loop_
_entity.id
_entity.type
_entity.pdbx_description
1 polymer ?
#
loop_
_entity_poly.entity_id
_entity_poly.type
_entity_poly.pdbx_seq_one_letter_code
_entity_poly.pdbx_strand_id
1 'polypeptide(L)'
;MECVTQCPDTAILGKAIPESQLNKTVKKLKDGEIKGWISEQWADTNKFSKVPEKQGKEPAKFGIFIDPTKCKGCAECVDACGDHEALSMISKNDNTIPTYQEAFDFFTSLGDTPPE
;
A
#
# COMPACT_ATOMS: atom_id res chain seq x y z
N MET A 1 -8.60 5.29 -5.85
CA MET A 1 -7.48 5.26 -6.82
C MET A 1 -7.13 6.65 -7.33
N GLU A 2 -7.95 7.68 -7.09
CA GLU A 2 -7.68 9.03 -7.59
C GLU A 2 -6.33 9.59 -7.15
N CYS A 3 -5.94 9.39 -5.88
CA CYS A 3 -4.63 9.77 -5.37
C CYS A 3 -3.44 9.15 -6.14
N VAL A 4 -3.60 7.93 -6.69
CA VAL A 4 -2.60 7.27 -7.56
C VAL A 4 -2.58 7.92 -8.94
N THR A 5 -3.75 8.23 -9.49
CA THR A 5 -3.88 8.85 -10.82
C THR A 5 -3.38 10.30 -10.84
N GLN A 6 -3.57 11.05 -9.75
CA GLN A 6 -3.18 12.45 -9.67
C GLN A 6 -1.70 12.65 -9.36
N CYS A 7 -0.96 11.61 -8.97
CA CYS A 7 0.45 11.80 -8.62
C CYS A 7 1.32 12.05 -9.87
N PRO A 8 1.96 13.23 -10.03
CA PRO A 8 2.70 13.56 -11.24
C PRO A 8 3.98 12.75 -11.41
N ASP A 9 4.55 12.26 -10.30
CA ASP A 9 5.82 11.51 -10.27
C ASP A 9 5.64 9.98 -10.20
N THR A 10 4.39 9.48 -10.21
CA THR A 10 4.10 8.05 -10.00
C THR A 10 4.72 7.53 -8.69
N ALA A 11 4.65 8.35 -7.65
CA ALA A 11 5.27 8.08 -6.35
C ALA A 11 4.32 7.45 -5.34
N ILE A 12 3.03 7.30 -5.67
CA ILE A 12 2.04 6.58 -4.85
C ILE A 12 1.40 5.51 -5.71
N LEU A 13 1.41 4.28 -5.23
CA LEU A 13 0.97 3.10 -5.98
C LEU A 13 0.03 2.27 -5.13
N GLY A 14 -0.99 1.71 -5.75
CA GLY A 14 -1.93 0.80 -5.10
C GLY A 14 -1.99 -0.54 -5.81
N LYS A 15 -2.14 -1.62 -5.04
CA LYS A 15 -2.36 -2.96 -5.62
C LYS A 15 -3.16 -3.87 -4.69
N ALA A 16 -3.81 -4.87 -5.28
CA ALA A 16 -4.48 -5.95 -4.56
C ALA A 16 -3.63 -7.22 -4.64
N ILE A 17 -3.42 -7.91 -3.52
CA ILE A 17 -2.62 -9.15 -3.43
C ILE A 17 -3.44 -10.23 -2.72
N PRO A 18 -3.49 -11.47 -3.24
CA PRO A 18 -4.14 -12.59 -2.57
C PRO A 18 -3.65 -12.77 -1.13
N GLU A 19 -4.55 -13.07 -0.21
CA GLU A 19 -4.22 -13.18 1.21
C GLU A 19 -3.12 -14.20 1.49
N SER A 20 -3.10 -15.35 0.80
CA SER A 20 -2.05 -16.35 0.97
C SER A 20 -0.67 -15.83 0.60
N GLN A 21 -0.57 -15.06 -0.49
CA GLN A 21 0.67 -14.46 -0.96
C GLN A 21 1.16 -13.36 -0.03
N LEU A 22 0.25 -12.48 0.42
CA LEU A 22 0.58 -11.43 1.38
C LEU A 22 1.10 -12.05 2.69
N ASN A 23 0.35 -12.99 3.27
CA ASN A 23 0.71 -13.65 4.52
C ASN A 23 2.05 -14.39 4.42
N LYS A 24 2.33 -15.05 3.30
CA LYS A 24 3.61 -15.72 3.05
C LYS A 24 4.77 -14.73 3.00
N THR A 25 4.56 -13.54 2.45
CA THR A 25 5.61 -12.53 2.29
C THR A 25 5.84 -11.75 3.57
N VAL A 26 4.78 -11.37 4.30
CA VAL A 26 4.89 -10.76 5.63
C VAL A 26 5.68 -11.65 6.60
N LYS A 27 5.52 -12.97 6.54
CA LYS A 27 6.31 -13.92 7.35
C LYS A 27 7.82 -13.86 7.11
N LYS A 28 8.27 -13.34 5.96
CA LYS A 28 9.70 -13.18 5.65
C LYS A 28 10.30 -11.89 6.22
N LEU A 29 9.47 -10.93 6.62
CA LEU A 29 9.93 -9.73 7.30
C LEU A 29 10.47 -10.09 8.69
N LYS A 30 11.55 -9.42 9.09
CA LYS A 30 12.09 -9.51 10.45
C LYS A 30 11.03 -9.04 11.45
N ASP A 31 10.97 -9.71 12.59
CA ASP A 31 10.05 -9.31 13.65
C ASP A 31 10.48 -7.94 14.22
N GLY A 32 9.51 -7.06 14.43
CA GLY A 32 9.72 -5.69 14.86
C GLY A 32 8.53 -4.79 14.53
N GLU A 33 8.60 -3.54 14.94
CA GLU A 33 7.53 -2.55 14.77
C GLU A 33 7.16 -2.34 13.29
N ILE A 34 8.16 -2.33 12.40
CA ILE A 34 7.95 -2.15 10.95
C ILE A 34 7.07 -3.24 10.34
N LYS A 35 7.23 -4.50 10.77
CA LYS A 35 6.43 -5.62 10.27
C LYS A 35 4.96 -5.47 10.68
N GLY A 36 4.71 -5.06 11.92
CA GLY A 36 3.37 -4.76 12.42
C GLY A 36 2.74 -3.63 11.60
N TRP A 37 3.45 -2.51 11.49
CA TRP A 37 2.99 -1.34 10.75
C TRP A 37 2.71 -1.63 9.28
N ILE A 38 3.60 -2.34 8.56
CA ILE A 38 3.38 -2.76 7.16
C ILE A 38 2.13 -3.64 7.04
N SER A 39 1.92 -4.54 8.00
CA SER A 39 0.76 -5.46 7.97
C SER A 39 -0.57 -4.71 8.12
N GLU A 40 -0.58 -3.62 8.89
CA GLU A 40 -1.76 -2.76 9.11
C GLU A 40 -2.11 -1.90 7.88
N GLN A 41 -1.19 -1.71 6.93
CA GLN A 41 -1.46 -0.91 5.71
C GLN A 41 -2.35 -1.61 4.67
N TRP A 42 -2.80 -2.84 4.94
CA TRP A 42 -3.57 -3.66 4.01
C TRP A 42 -5.03 -3.77 4.44
N ALA A 43 -5.94 -3.37 3.55
CA ALA A 43 -7.36 -3.27 3.84
C ALA A 43 -8.22 -4.30 3.08
N ASP A 44 -9.30 -4.72 3.72
CA ASP A 44 -10.39 -5.45 3.07
C ASP A 44 -11.32 -4.51 2.33
N THR A 45 -11.44 -4.71 1.02
CA THR A 45 -12.36 -3.92 0.18
C THR A 45 -13.52 -4.76 -0.28
N ASN A 46 -14.62 -4.11 -0.66
CA ASN A 46 -15.75 -4.81 -1.28
C ASN A 46 -15.31 -5.52 -2.58
N LYS A 47 -14.53 -4.84 -3.43
CA LYS A 47 -14.13 -5.35 -4.75
C LYS A 47 -13.16 -6.53 -4.67
N PHE A 48 -12.12 -6.43 -3.85
CA PHE A 48 -11.00 -7.40 -3.85
C PHE A 48 -11.13 -8.49 -2.78
N SER A 49 -11.87 -8.24 -1.70
CA SER A 49 -12.02 -9.19 -0.59
C SER A 49 -13.43 -9.78 -0.57
N LYS A 50 -14.45 -8.96 -0.26
CA LYS A 50 -15.80 -9.47 0.04
C LYS A 50 -16.54 -10.08 -1.16
N VAL A 51 -16.33 -9.56 -2.38
CA VAL A 51 -16.97 -10.11 -3.58
C VAL A 51 -16.34 -11.46 -3.98
N PRO A 52 -14.99 -11.58 -4.12
CA PRO A 52 -14.34 -12.86 -4.36
C PRO A 52 -14.68 -13.94 -3.32
N GLU A 53 -14.68 -13.58 -2.04
CA GLU A 53 -15.05 -14.50 -0.94
C GLU A 53 -16.47 -15.09 -1.14
N LYS A 54 -17.45 -14.24 -1.47
CA LYS A 54 -18.82 -14.68 -1.77
C LYS A 54 -18.92 -15.57 -3.01
N GLN A 55 -17.95 -15.50 -3.92
CA GLN A 55 -17.86 -16.34 -5.11
C GLN A 55 -17.06 -17.64 -4.87
N GLY A 56 -16.58 -17.87 -3.65
CA GLY A 56 -15.71 -19.00 -3.33
C GLY A 56 -14.30 -18.88 -3.93
N LYS A 57 -13.89 -17.66 -4.33
CA LYS A 57 -12.53 -17.35 -4.78
C LYS A 57 -11.70 -16.88 -3.59
N GLU A 58 -10.38 -16.95 -3.73
CA GLU A 58 -9.46 -16.41 -2.72
C GLU A 58 -9.62 -14.87 -2.62
N PRO A 59 -9.85 -14.32 -1.42
CA PRO A 59 -9.87 -12.87 -1.22
C PRO A 59 -8.47 -12.27 -1.34
N ALA A 60 -8.41 -11.00 -1.72
CA ALA A 60 -7.21 -10.20 -1.78
C ALA A 60 -7.31 -8.96 -0.89
N LYS A 61 -6.18 -8.57 -0.28
CA LYS A 61 -6.04 -7.30 0.43
C LYS A 61 -5.56 -6.22 -0.51
N PHE A 62 -6.04 -5.00 -0.31
CA PHE A 62 -5.62 -3.83 -1.06
C PHE A 62 -4.77 -2.91 -0.18
N GLY A 63 -3.65 -2.42 -0.72
CA GLY A 63 -2.77 -1.47 -0.03
C GLY A 63 -2.32 -0.36 -0.97
N ILE A 64 -2.05 0.82 -0.41
CA ILE A 64 -1.48 1.98 -1.10
C ILE A 64 -0.16 2.34 -0.41
N PHE A 65 0.91 2.47 -1.18
CA PHE A 65 2.26 2.72 -0.68
C PHE A 65 2.90 3.88 -1.45
N ILE A 66 3.73 4.65 -0.74
CA ILE A 66 4.45 5.80 -1.28
C ILE A 66 5.92 5.42 -1.47
N ASP A 67 6.46 5.63 -2.68
CA ASP A 67 7.89 5.61 -2.97
C ASP A 67 8.53 6.91 -2.43
N PRO A 68 9.28 6.85 -1.33
CA PRO A 68 9.85 8.06 -0.73
C PRO A 68 10.96 8.69 -1.58
N THR A 69 11.55 7.94 -2.52
CA THR A 69 12.63 8.43 -3.41
C THR A 69 12.08 9.28 -4.56
N LYS A 70 10.85 8.98 -5.00
CA LYS A 70 10.18 9.71 -6.08
C LYS A 70 9.30 10.84 -5.58
N CYS A 71 8.61 10.67 -4.45
CA CYS A 71 7.66 11.65 -3.94
C CYS A 71 8.30 13.05 -3.79
N LYS A 72 7.72 14.09 -4.39
CA LYS A 72 8.23 15.47 -4.30
C LYS A 72 7.52 16.33 -3.26
N GLY A 73 6.50 15.80 -2.59
CA GLY A 73 5.77 16.50 -1.53
C GLY A 73 4.82 17.59 -2.05
N CYS A 74 4.29 17.46 -3.27
CA CYS A 74 3.33 18.41 -3.86
C CYS A 74 1.92 18.36 -3.23
N ALA A 75 1.63 17.36 -2.39
CA ALA A 75 0.34 17.15 -1.71
C ALA A 75 -0.89 16.85 -2.61
N GLU A 76 -0.73 16.78 -3.94
CA GLU A 76 -1.85 16.49 -4.85
C GLU A 76 -2.59 15.18 -4.53
N CYS A 77 -1.88 14.15 -4.06
CA CYS A 77 -2.51 12.89 -3.65
C CYS A 77 -3.35 13.02 -2.37
N VAL A 78 -2.99 13.94 -1.47
CA VAL A 78 -3.74 14.24 -0.24
C VAL A 78 -4.97 15.08 -0.58
N ASP A 79 -4.82 16.09 -1.44
CA ASP A 79 -5.95 16.91 -1.91
C ASP A 79 -6.98 16.04 -2.66
N ALA A 80 -6.50 15.13 -3.52
CA ALA A 80 -7.33 14.15 -4.21
C ALA A 80 -7.97 13.12 -3.26
N CYS A 81 -7.42 12.94 -2.05
CA CYS A 81 -8.03 12.10 -1.03
C CYS A 81 -9.25 12.79 -0.39
N GLY A 82 -9.31 14.13 -0.39
CA GLY A 82 -10.43 14.92 0.13
C GLY A 82 -10.88 14.46 1.52
N ASP A 83 -12.19 14.34 1.71
CA ASP A 83 -12.82 13.98 2.98
C ASP A 83 -12.69 12.49 3.36
N HIS A 84 -11.91 11.69 2.61
CA HIS A 84 -11.67 10.28 2.95
C HIS A 84 -10.67 10.11 4.09
N GLU A 85 -9.88 11.13 4.41
CA GLU A 85 -8.88 11.15 5.50
C GLU A 85 -7.90 9.95 5.49
N ALA A 86 -7.69 9.33 4.33
CA ALA A 86 -6.83 8.15 4.20
C ALA A 86 -5.35 8.50 3.99
N LEU A 87 -5.05 9.75 3.62
CA LEU A 87 -3.70 10.26 3.39
C LEU A 87 -3.50 11.56 4.15
N SER A 88 -2.29 11.75 4.69
CA SER A 88 -1.88 12.99 5.33
C SER A 88 -0.43 13.32 4.97
N MET A 89 -0.09 14.60 4.96
CA MET A 89 1.28 15.04 4.74
C MET A 89 2.11 14.87 6.02
N ILE A 90 3.29 14.26 5.88
CA ILE A 90 4.29 14.15 6.94
C ILE A 90 5.62 14.71 6.46
N SER A 91 6.44 15.20 7.39
CA SER A 91 7.78 15.70 7.08
C SER A 91 8.73 14.55 6.73
N LYS A 92 9.45 14.68 5.62
CA LYS A 92 10.59 13.81 5.31
C LYS A 92 11.77 14.16 6.22
N ASN A 93 12.29 13.17 6.93
CA ASN A 93 13.43 13.27 7.81
C ASN A 93 14.19 11.93 7.85
N ASP A 94 15.32 11.91 8.55
CA ASP A 94 16.25 10.77 8.56
C ASP A 94 15.62 9.47 9.10
N ASN A 95 14.55 9.56 9.87
CA ASN A 95 13.85 8.39 10.43
C ASN A 95 12.66 7.94 9.57
N THR A 96 11.99 8.86 8.88
CA THR A 96 10.78 8.54 8.09
C THR A 96 11.14 7.96 6.73
N ILE A 97 12.15 8.48 6.03
CA ILE A 97 12.52 7.99 4.70
C ILE A 97 12.87 6.48 4.73
N PRO A 98 13.71 5.98 5.65
CA PRO A 98 14.04 4.56 5.71
C PRO A 98 12.82 3.66 5.96
N THR A 99 11.91 4.06 6.87
CA THR A 99 10.68 3.32 7.16
C THR A 99 9.82 3.14 5.90
N TYR A 100 9.57 4.23 5.18
CA TYR A 100 8.78 4.17 3.95
C TYR A 100 9.51 3.47 2.81
N GLN A 101 10.85 3.51 2.79
CA GLN A 101 11.63 2.75 1.82
C GLN A 101 11.48 1.26 2.05
N GLU A 102 11.63 0.78 3.29
CA GLU A 102 11.45 -0.63 3.64
C GLU A 102 10.03 -1.11 3.31
N ALA A 103 9.03 -0.27 3.56
CA ALA A 103 7.64 -0.52 3.20
C ALA A 103 7.42 -0.64 1.69
N PHE A 104 8.05 0.25 0.92
CA PHE A 104 7.96 0.26 -0.53
C PHE A 104 8.74 -0.91 -1.15
N ASP A 105 9.87 -1.30 -0.58
CA ASP A 105 10.63 -2.49 -0.97
C ASP A 105 9.82 -3.77 -0.68
N PHE A 106 9.16 -3.84 0.47
CA PHE A 106 8.20 -4.91 0.77
C PHE A 106 7.07 -4.92 -0.27
N PHE A 107 6.45 -3.76 -0.52
CA PHE A 107 5.40 -3.62 -1.51
C PHE A 107 5.87 -4.15 -2.86
N THR A 108 6.98 -3.67 -3.42
CA THR A 108 7.50 -4.14 -4.72
C THR A 108 7.80 -5.64 -4.73
N SER A 109 8.32 -6.20 -3.63
CA SER A 109 8.62 -7.64 -3.52
C SER A 109 7.42 -8.57 -3.68
N LEU A 110 6.19 -8.07 -3.48
CA LEU A 110 4.96 -8.84 -3.66
C LEU A 110 4.63 -9.10 -5.14
N GLY A 111 5.25 -8.41 -6.10
CA GLY A 111 4.91 -8.54 -7.53
C GLY A 111 3.57 -7.90 -7.90
N ASP A 112 3.10 -8.12 -9.12
CA ASP A 112 1.88 -7.46 -9.64
C ASP A 112 0.59 -8.06 -9.08
N THR A 113 -0.51 -7.30 -9.15
CA THR A 113 -1.86 -7.83 -8.90
C THR A 113 -2.17 -8.91 -9.95
N PRO A 114 -2.49 -10.14 -9.54
CA PRO A 114 -2.84 -11.19 -10.48
C PRO A 114 -4.08 -10.81 -11.33
N PRO A 115 -4.15 -11.27 -12.59
CA PRO A 115 -5.36 -11.13 -13.40
C PRO A 115 -6.53 -11.93 -12.79
N GLU A 116 -7.76 -11.44 -13.02
CA GLU A 116 -9.02 -12.04 -12.52
C GLU A 116 -9.38 -13.40 -13.14
#